data_AF-A0A0C1FEP5-F1
#
_entry.id   AF-A0A0C1FEP5-F1
#
_cell.length_a   1.000
_cell.length_b   1.000
_cell.length_c   1.000
_cell.angle_alpha   90.00
_cell.angle_beta   90.00
_cell.angle_gamma   90.00
#
_symmetry.space_group_name_H-M   'P 1'
#
loop_
_entity.id
_entity.type
_entity.pdbx_description
1 polymer ?
#
loop_
_entity_poly.entity_id
_entity_poly.type
_entity_poly.pdbx_seq_one_letter_code
_entity_poly.pdbx_strand_id
1 'polypeptide(L)'
;MSQFILHKENTRGHANHGWLNAHHSFSFANYYNPERMHFGVLRVLNDDLIDGGMGFGAHPHDNMEIITIPLAGAIAHKDSMGNSAVIKSGEIQVMSAGTGVSHSEFNANADEELNLLQIWLFPNQKNVTPRYDQRTLDVAARHNNFQQILSPSASDDNVWIHQDAWFSLGKFDAGFETEYKIKKAGNGVYAFVINGEVTINGQVLSKRDGLGVWDTDAISFIANSADAEVLLMDVPMELN
;
A
#
# COMPACT_ATOMS: atom_id res chain seq x y z
N MET A 1 17.06 -4.01 -20.66
CA MET A 1 15.90 -4.93 -20.47
C MET A 1 15.39 -4.63 -19.08
N SER A 2 14.08 -4.52 -18.91
CA SER A 2 13.49 -4.33 -17.58
C SER A 2 13.86 -5.51 -16.68
N GLN A 3 14.01 -5.21 -15.40
CA GLN A 3 14.22 -6.20 -14.35
C GLN A 3 12.90 -6.42 -13.62
N PHE A 4 12.71 -7.61 -13.04
CA PHE A 4 11.53 -7.89 -12.25
C PHE A 4 11.80 -8.88 -11.10
N ILE A 5 10.94 -8.82 -10.09
CA ILE A 5 10.89 -9.78 -8.98
C ILE A 5 9.43 -10.13 -8.68
N LEU A 6 9.10 -11.43 -8.66
CA LEU A 6 7.76 -11.94 -8.41
C LEU A 6 7.64 -12.49 -6.99
N HIS A 7 6.66 -12.00 -6.25
CA HIS A 7 6.31 -12.46 -4.91
C HIS A 7 4.92 -13.10 -4.94
N LYS A 8 4.87 -14.42 -4.99
CA LYS A 8 3.59 -15.16 -4.94
C LYS A 8 2.92 -15.05 -3.58
N GLU A 9 1.59 -14.96 -3.56
CA GLU A 9 0.75 -14.85 -2.37
C GLU A 9 1.20 -15.82 -1.25
N ASN A 10 1.31 -17.10 -1.60
CA ASN A 10 1.60 -18.21 -0.68
C ASN A 10 3.06 -18.27 -0.19
N THR A 11 3.89 -17.32 -0.61
CA THR A 11 5.29 -17.18 -0.18
C THR A 11 5.50 -16.00 0.77
N ARG A 12 4.45 -15.22 1.05
CA ARG A 12 4.50 -14.13 2.02
C ARG A 12 4.77 -14.67 3.43
N GLY A 13 5.38 -13.85 4.27
CA GLY A 13 5.43 -14.15 5.70
C GLY A 13 4.02 -14.22 6.25
N HIS A 14 3.76 -15.14 7.19
CA HIS A 14 2.44 -15.32 7.77
C HIS A 14 2.53 -15.30 9.30
N ALA A 15 1.67 -14.50 9.92
CA ALA A 15 1.53 -14.46 11.37
C ALA A 15 0.04 -14.45 11.73
N ASN A 16 -0.37 -15.38 12.59
CA ASN A 16 -1.72 -15.44 13.12
C ASN A 16 -1.67 -15.36 14.65
N HIS A 17 -2.27 -14.31 15.21
CA HIS A 17 -2.30 -14.01 16.64
C HIS A 17 -3.70 -14.22 17.26
N GLY A 18 -4.56 -15.00 16.61
CA GLY A 18 -5.97 -15.16 16.97
C GLY A 18 -6.81 -14.05 16.37
N TRP A 19 -6.65 -12.82 16.86
CA TRP A 19 -7.43 -11.66 16.43
C TRP A 19 -6.87 -10.95 15.17
N LEU A 20 -5.62 -11.23 14.83
CA LEU A 20 -4.90 -10.68 13.68
C LEU A 20 -4.37 -11.82 12.83
N ASN A 21 -4.72 -11.81 11.54
CA ASN A 21 -4.14 -12.68 10.54
C ASN A 21 -3.43 -11.82 9.49
N ALA A 22 -2.10 -11.75 9.61
CA ALA A 22 -1.24 -10.82 8.86
C ALA A 22 -0.39 -11.57 7.83
N HIS A 23 -0.35 -11.03 6.61
CA HIS A 23 0.53 -11.51 5.54
C HIS A 23 1.54 -10.43 5.14
N HIS A 24 2.83 -10.74 5.27
CA HIS A 24 3.93 -9.80 5.07
C HIS A 24 4.61 -10.02 3.71
N SER A 25 4.55 -9.03 2.83
CA SER A 25 5.28 -9.07 1.56
C SER A 25 6.79 -8.89 1.75
N PHE A 26 7.19 -8.15 2.79
CA PHE A 26 8.57 -7.88 3.17
C PHE A 26 8.82 -8.26 4.64
N SER A 27 10.08 -8.44 5.03
CA SER A 27 10.52 -8.78 6.38
C SER A 27 9.98 -7.79 7.41
N PHE A 28 9.16 -8.26 8.34
CA PHE A 28 8.46 -7.42 9.31
C PHE A 28 8.23 -8.18 10.62
N ALA A 29 8.32 -7.47 11.75
CA ALA A 29 8.24 -8.06 13.09
C ALA A 29 9.17 -9.29 13.22
N ASN A 30 8.62 -10.46 13.55
CA ASN A 30 9.39 -11.71 13.70
C ASN A 30 9.60 -12.47 12.38
N TYR A 31 8.96 -12.04 11.28
CA TYR A 31 9.20 -12.61 9.96
C TYR A 31 10.45 -11.98 9.34
N TYR A 32 11.42 -12.83 9.00
CA TYR A 32 12.67 -12.42 8.39
C TYR A 32 12.96 -13.25 7.14
N ASN A 33 13.09 -12.56 6.01
CA ASN A 33 13.60 -13.08 4.75
C ASN A 33 14.61 -12.06 4.17
N PRO A 34 15.91 -12.40 4.09
CA PRO A 34 16.94 -11.48 3.62
C PRO A 34 16.74 -11.04 2.15
N GLU A 35 16.00 -11.81 1.36
CA GLU A 35 15.69 -11.48 -0.04
C GLU A 35 14.46 -10.57 -0.18
N ARG A 36 13.72 -10.33 0.92
CA ARG A 36 12.50 -9.51 0.94
C ARG A 36 12.57 -8.42 2.01
N MET A 37 13.68 -7.69 2.07
CA MET A 37 13.82 -6.63 3.08
C MET A 37 12.99 -5.38 2.75
N HIS A 38 12.90 -5.03 1.47
CA HIS A 38 12.16 -3.90 0.91
C HIS A 38 12.18 -4.00 -0.63
N PHE A 39 11.38 -3.17 -1.31
CA PHE A 39 11.51 -2.91 -2.75
C PHE A 39 11.77 -1.42 -2.96
N GLY A 40 13.00 -1.04 -3.33
CA GLY A 40 13.39 0.37 -3.29
C GLY A 40 13.15 0.95 -1.89
N VAL A 41 12.42 2.06 -1.80
CA VAL A 41 12.02 2.68 -0.52
C VAL A 41 10.78 2.07 0.14
N LEU A 42 10.06 1.15 -0.54
CA LEU A 42 8.90 0.45 0.01
C LEU A 42 9.35 -0.60 1.03
N ARG A 43 9.15 -0.29 2.31
CA ARG A 43 9.68 -1.07 3.43
C ARG A 43 8.71 -2.12 3.95
N VAL A 44 7.42 -1.80 4.02
CA VAL A 44 6.36 -2.70 4.53
C VAL A 44 5.20 -2.70 3.56
N LEU A 45 4.64 -3.89 3.33
CA LEU A 45 3.35 -4.10 2.69
C LEU A 45 2.72 -5.32 3.37
N ASN A 46 1.84 -5.03 4.32
CA ASN A 46 1.08 -6.03 5.07
C ASN A 46 -0.36 -6.05 4.57
N ASP A 47 -0.92 -7.25 4.45
CA ASP A 47 -2.33 -7.52 4.17
C ASP A 47 -2.91 -8.17 5.43
N ASP A 48 -3.62 -7.35 6.21
CA ASP A 48 -4.04 -7.67 7.57
C ASP A 48 -5.54 -7.89 7.60
N LEU A 49 -5.95 -8.98 8.27
CA LEU A 49 -7.32 -9.25 8.69
C LEU A 49 -7.41 -9.11 10.20
N ILE A 50 -8.35 -8.28 10.67
CA ILE A 50 -8.49 -7.90 12.08
C ILE A 50 -9.92 -8.17 12.53
N ASP A 51 -10.06 -9.00 13.57
CA ASP A 51 -11.35 -9.31 14.19
C ASP A 51 -12.07 -8.06 14.72
N GLY A 52 -13.39 -8.17 14.86
CA GLY A 52 -14.24 -7.10 15.36
C GLY A 52 -13.79 -6.53 16.72
N GLY A 53 -13.70 -5.20 16.81
CA GLY A 53 -13.29 -4.46 18.01
C GLY A 53 -11.83 -4.63 18.44
N MET A 54 -11.06 -5.47 17.75
CA MET A 54 -9.66 -5.75 18.07
C MET A 54 -8.73 -4.79 17.33
N GLY A 55 -7.46 -4.73 17.74
CA GLY A 55 -6.53 -3.76 17.18
C GLY A 55 -5.18 -3.67 17.86
N PHE A 56 -4.38 -2.76 17.35
CA PHE A 56 -3.07 -2.41 17.82
C PHE A 56 -3.18 -1.30 18.86
N GLY A 57 -2.75 -1.60 20.09
CA GLY A 57 -2.61 -0.60 21.15
C GLY A 57 -1.58 0.48 20.79
N ALA A 58 -1.48 1.51 21.64
CA ALA A 58 -0.58 2.64 21.40
C ALA A 58 0.88 2.19 21.26
N HIS A 59 1.50 2.49 20.12
CA HIS A 59 2.90 2.19 19.82
C HIS A 59 3.56 3.35 19.06
N PRO A 60 4.88 3.54 19.16
CA PRO A 60 5.58 4.64 18.53
C PRO A 60 6.04 4.30 17.11
N HIS A 61 6.13 5.33 16.26
CA HIS A 61 6.83 5.35 14.99
C HIS A 61 7.71 6.59 14.90
N ASP A 62 8.78 6.50 14.13
CA ASP A 62 9.71 7.60 13.86
C ASP A 62 10.19 7.53 12.42
N ASN A 63 10.32 8.68 11.75
CA ASN A 63 10.90 8.78 10.41
C ASN A 63 10.37 7.75 9.38
N MET A 64 9.05 7.58 9.31
CA MET A 64 8.38 6.65 8.40
C MET A 64 7.11 7.30 7.83
N GLU A 65 6.84 7.10 6.55
CA GLU A 65 5.55 7.40 5.94
C GLU A 65 4.69 6.14 6.02
N ILE A 66 3.55 6.25 6.70
CA ILE A 66 2.65 5.13 7.00
C ILE A 66 1.33 5.36 6.27
N ILE A 67 0.94 4.43 5.42
CA ILE A 67 -0.23 4.52 4.56
C ILE A 67 -1.17 3.35 4.85
N THR A 68 -2.43 3.68 5.10
CA THR A 68 -3.48 2.70 5.41
C THR A 68 -4.56 2.76 4.33
N ILE A 69 -4.85 1.61 3.73
CA ILE A 69 -5.92 1.45 2.74
C ILE A 69 -6.85 0.30 3.19
N PRO A 70 -8.00 0.59 3.80
CA PRO A 70 -9.00 -0.44 4.08
C PRO A 70 -9.56 -1.00 2.76
N LEU A 71 -9.50 -2.32 2.63
CA LEU A 71 -10.11 -3.06 1.52
C LEU A 71 -11.57 -3.42 1.86
N ALA A 72 -11.84 -3.77 3.11
CA ALA A 72 -13.17 -4.03 3.66
C ALA A 72 -13.26 -3.59 5.12
N GLY A 73 -14.44 -3.16 5.57
CA GLY A 73 -14.63 -2.68 6.94
C GLY A 73 -14.12 -1.25 7.17
N ALA A 74 -13.79 -0.94 8.43
CA ALA A 74 -13.32 0.37 8.85
C ALA A 74 -12.36 0.27 10.03
N ILE A 75 -11.35 1.15 10.07
CA ILE A 75 -10.36 1.23 11.14
C ILE A 75 -10.45 2.58 11.86
N ALA A 76 -10.54 2.54 13.18
CA ALA A 76 -10.45 3.69 14.05
C ALA A 76 -8.98 3.97 14.38
N HIS A 77 -8.53 5.18 14.08
CA HIS A 77 -7.19 5.70 14.35
C HIS A 77 -7.24 6.72 15.48
N LYS A 78 -6.21 6.70 16.33
CA LYS A 78 -5.94 7.76 17.30
C LYS A 78 -4.44 7.95 17.45
N ASP A 79 -3.97 9.19 17.49
CA ASP A 79 -2.54 9.50 17.66
C ASP A 79 -2.24 10.53 18.75
N SER A 80 -0.95 10.68 19.04
CA SER A 80 -0.40 11.63 20.01
C SER A 80 -0.43 13.09 19.54
N MET A 81 -0.76 13.36 18.28
CA MET A 81 -1.00 14.72 17.76
C MET A 81 -2.42 15.20 18.11
N GLY A 82 -3.27 14.30 18.60
CA GLY A 82 -4.65 14.57 18.97
C GLY A 82 -5.67 14.23 17.88
N ASN A 83 -5.24 13.63 16.76
CA ASN A 83 -6.18 13.18 15.75
C ASN A 83 -6.93 11.94 16.23
N SER A 84 -8.21 11.87 15.87
CA SER A 84 -9.05 10.69 16.05
C SER A 84 -9.96 10.60 14.83
N ALA A 85 -9.89 9.49 14.10
CA ALA A 85 -10.58 9.33 12.83
C ALA A 85 -11.02 7.89 12.62
N VAL A 86 -11.99 7.68 11.74
CA VAL A 86 -12.36 6.36 11.24
C VAL A 86 -12.13 6.36 9.74
N ILE A 87 -11.34 5.40 9.25
CA ILE A 87 -10.96 5.26 7.86
C ILE A 87 -11.68 4.03 7.31
N LYS A 88 -12.50 4.24 6.28
CA LYS A 88 -13.39 3.20 5.72
C LYS A 88 -12.88 2.69 4.38
N SER A 89 -13.39 1.55 3.92
CA SER A 89 -13.19 1.12 2.53
C SER A 89 -13.66 2.22 1.57
N GLY A 90 -12.84 2.50 0.55
CA GLY A 90 -13.01 3.66 -0.34
C GLY A 90 -12.26 4.91 0.11
N GLU A 91 -11.51 4.85 1.21
CA GLU A 91 -10.67 5.95 1.70
C GLU A 91 -9.19 5.54 1.74
N ILE A 92 -8.32 6.53 1.84
CA ILE A 92 -6.90 6.37 2.11
C ILE A 92 -6.52 7.30 3.25
N GLN A 93 -5.60 6.82 4.09
CA GLN A 93 -5.01 7.60 5.17
C GLN A 93 -3.49 7.53 5.11
N VAL A 94 -2.86 8.65 5.46
CA VAL A 94 -1.41 8.79 5.54
C VAL A 94 -1.05 9.45 6.85
N MET A 95 0.01 8.95 7.49
CA MET A 95 0.67 9.56 8.63
C MET A 95 2.16 9.63 8.36
N SER A 96 2.72 10.83 8.39
CA SER A 96 4.18 11.02 8.42
C SER A 96 4.62 11.05 9.87
N ALA A 97 5.42 10.06 10.29
CA ALA A 97 5.85 9.96 11.68
C ALA A 97 6.82 11.08 12.08
N GLY A 98 7.61 11.60 11.14
CA GLY A 98 8.44 12.78 11.36
C GLY A 98 9.41 12.63 12.53
N THR A 99 9.42 13.60 13.45
CA THR A 99 10.19 13.57 14.72
C THR A 99 9.69 12.56 15.76
N GLY A 100 8.64 11.80 15.45
CA GLY A 100 8.03 10.81 16.31
C GLY A 100 6.53 11.04 16.51
N VAL A 101 5.77 9.96 16.41
CA VAL A 101 4.33 9.90 16.72
C VAL A 101 4.02 8.57 17.40
N SER A 102 3.12 8.58 18.38
CA SER A 102 2.53 7.33 18.87
C SER A 102 1.08 7.26 18.45
N HIS A 103 0.64 6.09 18.01
CA HIS A 103 -0.72 5.88 17.54
C HIS A 103 -1.25 4.51 17.90
N SER A 104 -2.57 4.37 17.82
CA SER A 104 -3.31 3.13 18.03
C SER A 104 -4.39 2.99 16.98
N GLU A 105 -4.64 1.76 16.56
CA GLU A 105 -5.51 1.43 15.45
C GLU A 105 -6.39 0.25 15.81
N PHE A 106 -7.71 0.41 15.80
CA PHE A 106 -8.67 -0.63 16.15
C PHE A 106 -9.71 -0.80 15.06
N ASN A 107 -10.18 -2.01 14.83
CA ASN A 107 -11.35 -2.25 14.02
C ASN A 107 -12.54 -1.48 14.62
N ALA A 108 -13.13 -0.58 13.81
CA ALA A 108 -14.20 0.30 14.26
C ALA A 108 -15.54 -0.43 14.43
N ASN A 109 -15.68 -1.63 13.85
CA ASN A 109 -16.84 -2.48 13.97
C ASN A 109 -16.59 -3.57 15.01
N ALA A 110 -17.55 -3.81 15.91
CA ALA A 110 -17.40 -4.82 16.97
C ALA A 110 -17.62 -6.26 16.49
N ASP A 111 -18.38 -6.44 15.41
CA ASP A 111 -18.89 -7.76 14.99
C ASP A 111 -18.50 -8.13 13.54
N GLU A 112 -17.73 -7.29 12.85
CA GLU A 112 -17.32 -7.50 11.46
C GLU A 112 -15.80 -7.45 11.33
N GLU A 113 -15.23 -8.33 10.50
CA GLU A 113 -13.81 -8.34 10.19
C GLU A 113 -13.41 -7.13 9.33
N LEU A 114 -12.23 -6.58 9.60
CA LEU A 114 -11.57 -5.52 8.82
C LEU A 114 -10.45 -6.15 7.99
N ASN A 115 -10.42 -5.87 6.69
CA ASN A 115 -9.27 -6.14 5.83
C ASN A 115 -8.64 -4.84 5.37
N LEU A 116 -7.32 -4.70 5.53
CA LEU A 116 -6.60 -3.52 5.08
C LEU A 116 -5.21 -3.85 4.54
N LEU A 117 -4.66 -2.90 3.79
CA LEU A 117 -3.25 -2.84 3.49
C LEU A 117 -2.58 -1.82 4.39
N GLN A 118 -1.49 -2.24 5.04
CA GLN A 118 -0.60 -1.36 5.79
C GLN A 118 0.75 -1.27 5.08
N ILE A 119 1.09 -0.06 4.64
CA ILE A 119 2.17 0.22 3.69
C ILE A 119 3.12 1.26 4.26
N TRP A 120 4.40 0.95 4.36
CA TRP A 120 5.41 1.88 4.88
C TRP A 120 6.47 2.22 3.85
N LEU A 121 6.82 3.50 3.77
CA LEU A 121 7.90 4.00 2.94
C LEU A 121 8.91 4.75 3.78
N PHE A 122 10.19 4.51 3.49
CA PHE A 122 11.23 5.40 3.98
C PHE A 122 11.02 6.80 3.39
N PRO A 123 10.96 7.86 4.20
CA PRO A 123 10.85 9.22 3.69
C PRO A 123 12.18 9.67 3.06
N ASN A 124 12.12 10.59 2.10
CA ASN A 124 13.28 11.29 1.58
C ASN A 124 13.76 12.42 2.52
N GLN A 125 12.94 12.80 3.50
CA GLN A 125 13.25 13.82 4.49
C GLN A 125 12.99 13.30 5.90
N LYS A 126 14.02 13.31 6.74
CA LYS A 126 13.93 12.94 8.16
C LYS A 126 13.57 14.13 9.04
N ASN A 127 12.99 13.86 10.20
CA ASN A 127 12.66 14.80 11.27
C ASN A 127 11.73 15.93 10.80
N VAL A 128 10.87 15.64 9.84
CA VAL A 128 9.76 16.53 9.47
C VAL A 128 8.77 16.65 10.63
N THR A 129 7.96 17.70 10.63
CA THR A 129 6.84 17.81 11.57
C THR A 129 5.88 16.64 11.35
N PRO A 130 5.52 15.87 12.39
CA PRO A 130 4.53 14.81 12.28
C PRO A 130 3.21 15.36 11.71
N ARG A 131 2.57 14.59 10.83
CA ARG A 131 1.29 15.00 10.23
C ARG A 131 0.40 13.80 9.92
N TYR A 132 -0.88 14.10 9.77
CA TYR A 132 -1.93 13.17 9.40
C TYR A 132 -2.74 13.74 8.24
N ASP A 133 -3.14 12.90 7.30
CA ASP A 133 -4.11 13.25 6.26
C ASP A 133 -4.99 12.04 5.91
N GLN A 134 -6.23 12.31 5.50
CA GLN A 134 -7.21 11.31 5.08
C GLN A 134 -8.03 11.87 3.93
N ARG A 135 -8.30 11.03 2.92
CA ARG A 135 -9.14 11.40 1.78
C ARG A 135 -10.08 10.27 1.40
N THR A 136 -11.32 10.64 1.08
CA THR A 136 -12.25 9.75 0.38
C THR A 136 -11.87 9.71 -1.09
N LEU A 137 -11.82 8.52 -1.66
CA LEU A 137 -11.43 8.30 -3.05
C LEU A 137 -12.67 8.18 -3.94
N ASP A 138 -12.59 8.73 -5.15
CA ASP A 138 -13.60 8.49 -6.17
C ASP A 138 -13.44 7.05 -6.72
N VAL A 139 -14.20 6.12 -6.17
CA VAL A 139 -14.16 4.70 -6.59
C VAL A 139 -14.56 4.52 -8.06
N ALA A 140 -15.41 5.39 -8.60
CA ALA A 140 -15.83 5.29 -10.00
C ALA A 140 -14.69 5.67 -10.95
N ALA A 141 -13.80 6.58 -10.55
CA ALA A 141 -12.63 6.99 -11.33
C ALA A 141 -11.57 5.87 -11.54
N ARG A 142 -11.73 4.72 -10.88
CA ARG A 142 -10.85 3.55 -11.02
C ARG A 142 -11.26 2.61 -12.15
N HIS A 143 -12.48 2.74 -12.69
CA HIS A 143 -12.97 1.84 -13.73
C HIS A 143 -12.12 2.00 -15.00
N ASN A 144 -11.47 0.91 -15.40
CA ASN A 144 -10.55 0.85 -16.54
C ASN A 144 -9.49 1.96 -16.54
N ASN A 145 -9.09 2.41 -15.35
CA ASN A 145 -8.17 3.52 -15.17
C ASN A 145 -7.37 3.37 -13.88
N PHE A 146 -6.12 3.82 -13.91
CA PHE A 146 -5.31 3.96 -12.71
C PHE A 146 -5.56 5.33 -12.07
N GLN A 147 -6.43 5.36 -11.05
CA GLN A 147 -6.64 6.54 -10.23
C GLN A 147 -5.41 6.77 -9.36
N GLN A 148 -4.73 7.92 -9.50
CA GLN A 148 -3.67 8.31 -8.58
C GLN A 148 -4.27 8.70 -7.23
N ILE A 149 -3.82 8.06 -6.17
CA ILE A 149 -4.36 8.24 -4.81
C ILE A 149 -3.33 8.79 -3.82
N LEU A 150 -2.05 8.82 -4.20
CA LEU A 150 -0.96 9.36 -3.40
C LEU A 150 0.13 9.92 -4.31
N SER A 151 0.77 11.02 -3.89
CA SER A 151 1.84 11.70 -4.62
C SER A 151 2.86 12.40 -3.68
N PRO A 152 3.98 12.95 -4.16
CA PRO A 152 4.86 13.81 -3.36
C PRO A 152 4.32 15.23 -3.15
N SER A 153 3.16 15.57 -3.73
CA SER A 153 2.71 16.94 -3.90
C SER A 153 1.50 17.25 -3.02
N ALA A 154 1.65 18.18 -2.08
CA ALA A 154 0.56 18.64 -1.22
C ALA A 154 -0.53 19.45 -1.96
N SER A 155 -0.30 19.83 -3.22
CA SER A 155 -1.26 20.57 -4.04
C SER A 155 -2.14 19.67 -4.91
N ASP A 156 -1.87 18.37 -4.96
CA ASP A 156 -2.65 17.43 -5.75
C ASP A 156 -3.95 17.05 -5.01
N ASP A 157 -4.97 16.63 -5.75
CA ASP A 157 -6.24 16.14 -5.19
C ASP A 157 -6.11 14.68 -4.70
N ASN A 158 -5.11 14.42 -3.86
CA ASN A 158 -4.82 13.14 -3.22
C ASN A 158 -4.12 13.37 -1.88
N VAL A 159 -3.86 12.30 -1.12
CA VAL A 159 -2.94 12.38 0.03
C VAL A 159 -1.52 12.49 -0.48
N TRP A 160 -0.63 13.15 0.28
CA TRP A 160 0.77 13.27 -0.10
C TRP A 160 1.70 12.66 0.94
N ILE A 161 2.97 12.44 0.59
CA ILE A 161 4.05 11.96 1.48
C ILE A 161 5.39 12.69 1.24
N HIS A 162 6.29 12.61 2.21
CA HIS A 162 7.68 13.06 2.07
C HIS A 162 8.54 12.00 1.35
N GLN A 163 8.16 11.64 0.13
CA GLN A 163 8.91 10.75 -0.74
C GLN A 163 8.48 10.96 -2.19
N ASP A 164 9.39 10.83 -3.14
CA ASP A 164 9.13 10.91 -4.59
C ASP A 164 8.44 9.63 -5.10
N ALA A 165 7.28 9.32 -4.53
CA ALA A 165 6.51 8.12 -4.78
C ALA A 165 5.05 8.44 -5.12
N TRP A 166 4.44 7.59 -5.94
CA TRP A 166 3.07 7.72 -6.40
C TRP A 166 2.34 6.40 -6.31
N PHE A 167 1.15 6.41 -5.70
CA PHE A 167 0.31 5.21 -5.68
C PHE A 167 -0.88 5.38 -6.61
N SER A 168 -1.27 4.30 -7.27
CA SER A 168 -2.45 4.28 -8.12
C SER A 168 -3.27 3.01 -7.90
N LEU A 169 -4.57 3.16 -7.70
CA LEU A 169 -5.53 2.06 -7.65
C LEU A 169 -6.28 1.98 -8.97
N GLY A 170 -6.48 0.77 -9.48
CA GLY A 170 -7.30 0.56 -10.66
C GLY A 170 -8.17 -0.68 -10.53
N LYS A 171 -9.34 -0.65 -11.18
CA LYS A 171 -10.28 -1.76 -11.29
C LYS A 171 -10.69 -1.93 -12.73
N PHE A 172 -10.51 -3.13 -13.28
CA PHE A 172 -10.52 -3.33 -14.73
C PHE A 172 -11.49 -4.43 -15.16
N ASP A 173 -12.08 -4.24 -16.33
CA ASP A 173 -12.86 -5.26 -17.02
C ASP A 173 -11.94 -6.30 -17.67
N ALA A 174 -12.42 -7.53 -17.84
CA ALA A 174 -11.65 -8.59 -18.47
C ALA A 174 -11.23 -8.23 -19.91
N GLY A 175 -9.97 -8.45 -20.23
CA GLY A 175 -9.37 -8.13 -21.52
C GLY A 175 -9.01 -6.66 -21.71
N PHE A 176 -9.22 -5.79 -20.71
CA PHE A 176 -8.76 -4.41 -20.80
C PHE A 176 -7.23 -4.36 -20.80
N GLU A 177 -6.66 -3.64 -21.77
CA GLU A 177 -5.22 -3.46 -21.93
C GLU A 177 -4.86 -1.98 -21.79
N THR A 178 -3.78 -1.71 -21.06
CA THR A 178 -3.25 -0.36 -20.91
C THR A 178 -1.77 -0.38 -20.56
N GLU A 179 -1.17 0.80 -20.45
CA GLU A 179 0.19 1.02 -20.00
C GLU A 179 0.17 1.94 -18.78
N TYR A 180 1.01 1.62 -17.78
CA TYR A 180 1.30 2.55 -16.69
C TYR A 180 2.69 3.17 -16.91
N LYS A 181 2.72 4.49 -17.08
CA LYS A 181 3.96 5.26 -17.21
C LYS A 181 4.52 5.59 -15.83
N ILE A 182 5.78 5.24 -15.62
CA ILE A 182 6.51 5.53 -14.39
C ILE A 182 6.68 7.05 -14.28
N LYS A 183 6.38 7.59 -13.11
CA LYS A 183 6.22 9.03 -12.86
C LYS A 183 7.57 9.75 -12.80
N LYS A 184 8.62 9.06 -12.38
CA LYS A 184 9.98 9.60 -12.26
C LYS A 184 11.01 8.60 -12.75
N ALA A 185 11.93 9.05 -13.60
CA ALA A 185 13.04 8.21 -14.07
C ALA A 185 13.87 7.68 -12.89
N GLY A 186 14.23 6.40 -12.94
CA GLY A 186 14.94 5.69 -11.86
C GLY A 186 14.02 5.08 -10.79
N ASN A 187 12.72 5.38 -10.79
CA ASN A 187 11.77 4.65 -9.97
C ASN A 187 11.49 3.25 -10.55
N GLY A 188 11.06 2.34 -9.68
CA GLY A 188 10.42 1.09 -10.05
C GLY A 188 8.97 1.07 -9.60
N VAL A 189 8.19 0.14 -10.14
CA VAL A 189 6.80 -0.08 -9.75
C VAL A 189 6.68 -1.42 -9.04
N TYR A 190 6.13 -1.41 -7.83
CA TYR A 190 5.65 -2.61 -7.18
C TYR A 190 4.13 -2.71 -7.37
N ALA A 191 3.71 -3.65 -8.21
CA ALA A 191 2.30 -3.99 -8.40
C ALA A 191 1.86 -5.01 -7.36
N PHE A 192 0.73 -4.78 -6.71
CA PHE A 192 0.08 -5.72 -5.80
C PHE A 192 -1.34 -6.00 -6.27
N VAL A 193 -1.64 -7.24 -6.62
CA VAL A 193 -2.97 -7.65 -7.07
C VAL A 193 -3.87 -7.76 -5.86
N ILE A 194 -4.78 -6.81 -5.68
CA ILE A 194 -5.76 -6.86 -4.58
C ILE A 194 -6.72 -8.01 -4.84
N ASN A 195 -7.23 -8.13 -6.07
CA ASN A 195 -8.17 -9.18 -6.46
C ASN A 195 -8.08 -9.48 -7.96
N GLY A 196 -8.59 -10.64 -8.38
CA GLY A 196 -8.62 -11.07 -9.78
C GLY A 196 -7.28 -11.60 -10.30
N GLU A 197 -7.11 -11.54 -11.63
CA GLU A 197 -5.90 -11.97 -12.34
C GLU A 197 -5.49 -10.91 -13.37
N VAL A 198 -4.18 -10.66 -13.49
CA VAL A 198 -3.62 -9.69 -14.44
C VAL A 198 -2.34 -10.22 -15.08
N THR A 199 -1.98 -9.69 -16.23
CA THR A 199 -0.66 -9.86 -16.84
C THR A 199 0.08 -8.53 -16.85
N ILE A 200 1.25 -8.46 -16.22
CA ILE A 200 2.11 -7.27 -16.19
C ILE A 200 3.47 -7.62 -16.79
N ASN A 201 3.89 -6.92 -17.84
CA ASN A 201 5.13 -7.21 -18.58
C ASN A 201 5.30 -8.71 -18.93
N GLY A 202 4.20 -9.36 -19.32
CA GLY A 202 4.16 -10.78 -19.66
C GLY A 202 4.15 -11.76 -18.48
N GLN A 203 4.19 -11.28 -17.24
CA GLN A 203 4.07 -12.10 -16.04
C GLN A 203 2.61 -12.18 -15.61
N VAL A 204 2.10 -13.40 -15.41
CA VAL A 204 0.73 -13.62 -14.89
C VAL A 204 0.74 -13.57 -13.37
N LEU A 205 -0.10 -12.71 -12.81
CA LEU A 205 -0.30 -12.53 -11.37
C LEU A 205 -1.74 -12.84 -10.99
N SER A 206 -1.90 -13.62 -9.93
CA SER A 206 -3.19 -13.90 -9.32
C SER A 206 -3.41 -13.04 -8.08
N LYS A 207 -4.61 -13.10 -7.50
CA LYS A 207 -4.96 -12.44 -6.24
C LYS A 207 -3.83 -12.56 -5.19
N ARG A 208 -3.45 -11.39 -4.66
CA ARG A 208 -2.39 -11.14 -3.65
C ARG A 208 -0.96 -11.48 -4.07
N ASP A 209 -0.71 -11.75 -5.35
CA ASP A 209 0.65 -11.72 -5.88
C ASP A 209 1.16 -10.27 -5.94
N GLY A 210 2.47 -10.11 -5.75
CA GLY A 210 3.21 -8.88 -5.96
C GLY A 210 4.24 -9.02 -7.09
N LEU A 211 4.44 -7.98 -7.89
CA LEU A 211 5.51 -7.91 -8.89
C LEU A 211 6.23 -6.56 -8.78
N GLY A 212 7.51 -6.58 -8.44
CA GLY A 212 8.39 -5.43 -8.61
C GLY A 212 8.95 -5.39 -10.04
N VAL A 213 8.95 -4.23 -10.69
CA VAL A 213 9.52 -4.00 -12.02
C VAL A 213 10.32 -2.70 -12.01
N TRP A 214 11.54 -2.71 -12.56
CA TRP A 214 12.40 -1.51 -12.66
C TRP A 214 13.29 -1.55 -13.92
N ASP A 215 14.12 -0.53 -14.12
CA ASP A 215 14.93 -0.31 -15.34
C ASP A 215 14.06 -0.21 -16.62
N THR A 216 12.94 0.50 -16.51
CA THR A 216 11.99 0.78 -17.60
C THR A 216 11.30 2.13 -17.35
N ASP A 217 10.69 2.71 -18.39
CA ASP A 217 9.89 3.95 -18.26
C ASP A 217 8.39 3.67 -18.13
N ALA A 218 7.97 2.44 -18.39
CA ALA A 218 6.57 2.01 -18.34
C ALA A 218 6.42 0.50 -18.10
N ILE A 219 5.24 0.09 -17.66
CA ILE A 219 4.82 -1.31 -17.58
C ILE A 219 3.55 -1.54 -18.41
N SER A 220 3.51 -2.63 -19.17
CA SER A 220 2.30 -3.08 -19.83
C SER A 220 1.39 -3.80 -18.83
N PHE A 221 0.08 -3.65 -19.01
CA PHE A 221 -0.93 -4.19 -18.13
C PHE A 221 -2.09 -4.76 -18.94
N ILE A 222 -2.50 -5.98 -18.61
CA ILE A 222 -3.69 -6.64 -19.14
C ILE A 222 -4.49 -7.18 -17.95
N ALA A 223 -5.77 -6.85 -17.87
CA ALA A 223 -6.69 -7.48 -16.92
C ALA A 223 -7.16 -8.82 -17.50
N ASN A 224 -6.81 -9.93 -16.85
CA ASN A 224 -7.22 -11.26 -17.31
C ASN A 224 -8.62 -11.65 -16.77
N SER A 225 -9.08 -11.03 -15.68
CA SER A 225 -10.41 -11.26 -15.07
C SER A 225 -11.24 -9.98 -14.95
N ALA A 226 -12.57 -10.13 -14.80
CA ALA A 226 -13.53 -9.02 -14.75
C ALA A 226 -13.59 -8.28 -13.40
N ASP A 227 -12.85 -8.77 -12.42
CA ASP A 227 -12.76 -8.26 -11.05
C ASP A 227 -11.30 -7.90 -10.67
N ALA A 228 -10.45 -7.72 -11.68
CA ALA A 228 -9.06 -7.34 -11.51
C ALA A 228 -8.96 -5.98 -10.81
N GLU A 229 -8.39 -5.99 -9.61
CA GLU A 229 -8.13 -4.80 -8.82
C GLU A 229 -6.66 -4.80 -8.39
N VAL A 230 -5.95 -3.72 -8.68
CA VAL A 230 -4.49 -3.66 -8.49
C VAL A 230 -4.10 -2.32 -7.87
N LEU A 231 -3.17 -2.39 -6.93
CA LEU A 231 -2.43 -1.24 -6.41
C LEU A 231 -1.05 -1.20 -7.09
N LEU A 232 -0.73 -0.09 -7.74
CA LEU A 232 0.61 0.19 -8.26
C LEU A 232 1.29 1.19 -7.33
N MET A 233 2.49 0.84 -6.87
CA MET A 233 3.34 1.70 -6.04
C MET A 233 4.61 2.04 -6.81
N ASP A 234 4.63 3.23 -7.41
CA ASP A 234 5.78 3.80 -8.11
C ASP A 234 6.69 4.47 -7.08
N VAL A 235 7.89 3.93 -6.88
CA VAL A 235 8.79 4.29 -5.78
C VAL A 235 10.25 4.37 -6.23
N PRO A 236 11.08 5.23 -5.60
CA PRO A 236 12.52 5.25 -5.82
C PRO A 236 13.16 3.92 -5.46
N MET A 237 14.13 3.49 -6.27
CA MET A 237 14.82 2.20 -6.08
C MET A 237 16.01 2.28 -5.11
N GLU A 238 16.42 3.48 -4.72
CA GLU A 238 17.55 3.71 -3.81
C GLU A 238 17.07 4.27 -2.47
N LEU A 239 17.67 3.78 -1.37
CA LEU A 239 17.50 4.36 -0.04
C LEU A 239 18.46 5.55 0.09
N ASN A 240 17.93 6.73 0.39
CA ASN A 240 18.73 7.92 0.68
C ASN A 240 19.45 7.83 2.04
#